data_AF-A0A165TQ00-F1
#
_entry.id   AF-A0A165TQ00-F1
#
_cell.length_a   1.000
_cell.length_b   1.000
_cell.length_c   1.000
_cell.angle_alpha   90.00
_cell.angle_beta   90.00
_cell.angle_gamma   90.00
#
_symmetry.space_group_name_H-M   'P 1'
#
loop_
_entity.id
_entity.type
_entity.pdbx_description
1 polymer ?
#
loop_
_entity_poly.entity_id
_entity_poly.type
_entity_poly.pdbx_seq_one_letter_code
_entity_poly.pdbx_strand_id
1 'polypeptide(L)'
;MSKPDPAQLAQLQELLKTGFKALSLGDFSRAGECCQQIFAIKPDLPQGHFLVGLLGLESRDRKTAFNAFQSTVKLDPDHAAAWAQLAKLYMTEGQVNRADAALRETLRIRPTDPMVLDLVGTTLTQMGEHGAAQAFFARANQAQPNFPPFMQNLANNLVYHGDTDDSDRIFEDIIRLQPDSPQAHWALSSSRKADSDKHVEDMRQRIVGRGNDPRANAFYYYAIGKELEDLQRWPEAFDAFAAGAAARRATVEFDEQAEQQMFDCLMATYTPEWLAAGPAGNPDASPIFVLGQPRTGTTLIERIITSHSQVHSAGELQHFGLALRRLADYRNPKRFTAELFEASAQLEPAALGKLYLQSSAKMRGDTPRFVDKLPQNYLMIPLILKALPNARIVHLVRDPMDACFASFKQLFADAYLHSYEQREMARHHARYRKLMACWRERFPGRFLDISYEDTARDLEPNARALIEFLGLPWEDACLQFHEQTGAVTTASAVQVREPAHTRSIGRWRRYEAQLAPMQDELARANVSSIN
;
A
#
# COMPACT_ATOMS: atom_id res chain seq x y z
N MET A 1 22.48 37.52 26.07
CA MET A 1 22.83 36.10 26.24
C MET A 1 24.32 35.96 25.96
N SER A 2 25.11 35.48 26.92
CA SER A 2 26.55 35.25 26.71
C SER A 2 26.76 34.28 25.56
N LYS A 3 27.79 34.52 24.74
CA LYS A 3 28.23 33.54 23.73
C LYS A 3 28.51 32.21 24.43
N PRO A 4 28.04 31.07 23.89
CA PRO A 4 28.27 29.77 24.51
C PRO A 4 29.77 29.47 24.62
N ASP A 5 30.16 28.84 25.72
CA ASP A 5 31.53 28.42 26.00
C ASP A 5 32.04 27.52 24.84
N PRO A 6 33.19 27.84 24.20
CA PRO A 6 33.76 27.01 23.15
C PRO A 6 33.93 25.54 23.53
N ALA A 7 34.21 25.23 24.80
CA ALA A 7 34.31 23.86 25.28
C ALA A 7 32.96 23.14 25.25
N GLN A 8 31.88 23.83 25.65
CA GLN A 8 30.51 23.30 25.59
C GLN A 8 30.05 23.11 24.14
N LEU A 9 30.42 24.01 23.22
CA LEU A 9 30.11 23.85 21.79
C LEU A 9 30.79 22.62 21.18
N ALA A 10 32.08 22.41 21.47
CA ALA A 10 32.81 21.24 21.01
C ALA A 10 32.23 19.94 21.59
N GLN A 11 31.87 19.96 22.88
CA GLN A 11 31.21 18.83 23.53
C GLN A 11 29.85 18.51 22.89
N LEU A 12 29.01 19.52 22.63
CA LEU A 12 27.72 19.33 21.96
C LEU A 12 27.87 18.74 20.55
N GLN A 13 28.87 19.20 19.78
CA GLN A 13 29.15 18.65 18.45
C GLN A 13 29.53 17.17 18.51
N GLU A 14 30.39 16.77 19.45
CA GLU A 14 30.79 15.38 19.60
C GLU A 14 29.64 14.49 20.11
N LEU A 15 28.80 15.00 21.02
CA LEU A 15 27.61 14.29 21.49
C LEU A 15 26.59 14.09 20.35
N LEU A 16 26.36 15.09 19.52
CA LEU A 16 25.48 14.96 18.35
C LEU A 16 26.02 13.93 17.37
N LYS A 17 27.30 14.02 17.01
CA LYS A 17 27.96 13.07 16.11
C LYS A 17 27.87 11.64 16.64
N THR A 18 28.15 11.45 17.93
CA THR A 18 28.05 10.14 18.60
C THR A 18 26.60 9.65 18.61
N GLY A 19 25.65 10.51 18.93
CA GLY A 19 24.23 10.18 18.97
C GLY A 19 23.67 9.74 17.62
N PHE A 20 23.93 10.49 16.54
CA PHE A 20 23.51 10.10 15.19
C PHE A 20 24.20 8.82 14.71
N LYS A 21 25.49 8.65 15.04
CA LYS A 21 26.20 7.40 14.72
C LYS A 21 25.61 6.20 15.48
N ALA A 22 25.36 6.34 16.77
CA ALA A 22 24.74 5.30 17.59
C ALA A 22 23.37 4.91 17.03
N LEU A 23 22.53 5.90 16.68
CA LEU A 23 21.25 5.67 16.01
C LEU A 23 21.43 4.87 14.70
N SER A 24 22.38 5.26 13.84
CA SER A 24 22.63 4.56 12.56
C SER A 24 23.08 3.11 12.73
N LEU A 25 23.64 2.77 13.90
CA LEU A 25 24.09 1.42 14.26
C LEU A 25 23.02 0.64 15.04
N GLY A 26 21.84 1.23 15.29
CA GLY A 26 20.78 0.62 16.09
C GLY A 26 21.02 0.64 17.60
N ASP A 27 22.03 1.37 18.08
CA ASP A 27 22.30 1.54 19.50
C ASP A 27 21.44 2.68 20.09
N PHE A 28 20.15 2.37 20.26
CA PHE A 28 19.16 3.32 20.74
C PHE A 28 19.42 3.78 22.17
N SER A 29 20.02 2.92 23.01
CA SER A 29 20.41 3.26 24.38
C SER A 29 21.46 4.36 24.36
N ARG A 30 22.53 4.17 23.60
CA ARG A 30 23.63 5.14 23.52
C ARG A 30 23.19 6.45 22.88
N ALA A 31 22.35 6.40 21.86
CA ALA A 31 21.76 7.59 21.26
C ALA A 31 20.88 8.37 22.25
N GLY A 32 20.10 7.66 23.08
CA GLY A 32 19.31 8.25 24.16
C GLY A 32 20.16 8.92 25.24
N GLU A 33 21.25 8.28 25.67
CA GLU A 33 22.23 8.88 26.60
C GLU A 33 22.82 10.18 26.05
N CYS A 34 23.17 10.20 24.75
CA CYS A 34 23.67 11.40 24.10
C CYS A 34 22.62 12.53 24.13
N CYS A 35 21.34 12.22 23.89
CA CYS A 35 20.26 13.21 24.01
C CYS A 35 20.15 13.80 25.42
N GLN A 36 20.23 12.96 26.46
CA GLN A 36 20.18 13.42 27.85
C GLN A 36 21.34 14.38 28.17
N GLN A 37 22.56 14.04 27.73
CA GLN A 37 23.74 14.89 27.94
C GLN A 37 23.65 16.20 27.14
N ILE A 38 23.13 16.15 25.91
CA ILE A 38 22.85 17.35 25.11
C ILE A 38 21.90 18.29 25.86
N PHE A 39 20.78 17.77 26.38
CA PHE A 39 19.80 18.60 27.07
C PHE A 39 20.27 19.10 28.45
N ALA A 40 21.20 18.41 29.10
CA ALA A 40 21.84 18.92 30.31
C ALA A 40 22.72 20.16 30.04
N ILE A 41 23.32 20.24 28.85
CA ILE A 41 24.16 21.38 28.44
C ILE A 41 23.30 22.49 27.80
N LYS A 42 22.39 22.11 26.89
CA LYS A 42 21.55 23.02 26.12
C LYS A 42 20.18 22.41 25.81
N PRO A 43 19.15 22.67 26.65
CA PRO A 43 17.80 22.11 26.48
C PRO A 43 17.08 22.52 25.17
N ASP A 44 17.43 23.67 24.61
CA ASP A 44 16.79 24.28 23.44
C ASP A 44 17.56 24.05 22.13
N LEU A 45 18.46 23.05 22.08
CA LEU A 45 19.23 22.72 20.88
C LEU A 45 18.37 21.94 19.86
N PRO A 46 18.04 22.50 18.67
CA PRO A 46 17.15 21.86 17.70
C PRO A 46 17.62 20.46 17.28
N GLN A 47 18.93 20.27 17.07
CA GLN A 47 19.50 18.99 16.64
C GLN A 47 19.32 17.88 17.69
N GLY A 48 19.29 18.23 18.98
CA GLY A 48 18.99 17.29 20.06
C GLY A 48 17.54 16.82 20.01
N HIS A 49 16.60 17.76 19.79
CA HIS A 49 15.18 17.42 19.57
C HIS A 49 14.98 16.60 18.30
N PHE A 50 15.70 16.90 17.22
CA PHE A 50 15.62 16.13 15.98
C PHE A 50 16.09 14.68 16.18
N LEU A 51 17.19 14.47 16.91
CA LEU A 51 17.70 13.13 17.24
C LEU A 51 16.68 12.32 18.08
N VAL A 52 16.02 12.95 19.06
CA VAL A 52 14.91 12.32 19.81
C VAL A 52 13.77 11.93 18.86
N GLY A 53 13.46 12.79 17.90
CA GLY A 53 12.45 12.51 16.88
C GLY A 53 12.75 11.25 16.09
N LEU A 54 13.99 11.11 15.60
CA LEU A 54 14.44 9.92 14.88
C LEU A 54 14.44 8.67 15.78
N LEU A 55 14.86 8.78 17.04
CA LEU A 55 14.78 7.67 18.02
C LEU A 55 13.34 7.21 18.25
N GLY A 56 12.39 8.16 18.30
CA GLY A 56 10.97 7.87 18.38
C GLY A 56 10.48 7.09 17.16
N LEU A 57 10.93 7.43 15.95
CA LEU A 57 10.60 6.68 14.73
C LEU A 57 11.11 5.24 14.79
N GLU A 58 12.38 5.05 15.12
CA GLU A 58 13.00 3.71 15.20
C GLU A 58 12.36 2.84 16.27
N SER A 59 12.03 3.43 17.42
CA SER A 59 11.37 2.75 18.54
C SER A 59 9.86 2.56 18.32
N ARG A 60 9.33 3.01 17.16
CA ARG A 60 7.89 3.05 16.82
C ARG A 60 7.04 3.86 17.82
N ASP A 61 7.66 4.73 18.60
CA ASP A 61 7.00 5.72 19.45
C ASP A 61 6.68 6.98 18.63
N ARG A 62 5.59 6.90 17.88
CA ARG A 62 5.11 7.99 17.03
C ARG A 62 4.82 9.27 17.81
N LYS A 63 4.35 9.15 19.06
CA LYS A 63 4.00 10.31 19.89
C LYS A 63 5.25 11.10 20.23
N THR A 64 6.31 10.42 20.66
CA THR A 64 7.62 11.05 20.91
C THR A 64 8.18 11.64 19.63
N ALA A 65 8.11 10.92 18.51
CA ALA A 65 8.58 11.43 17.22
C ALA A 65 7.88 12.74 16.81
N PHE A 66 6.54 12.78 16.86
CA PHE A 66 5.75 13.98 16.57
C PHE A 66 6.15 15.16 17.45
N ASN A 67 6.16 14.98 18.78
CA ASN A 67 6.46 16.06 19.72
C ASN A 67 7.87 16.61 19.53
N ALA A 68 8.84 15.74 19.26
CA ALA A 68 10.22 16.11 19.08
C ALA A 68 10.46 16.85 17.77
N PHE A 69 9.86 16.41 16.65
CA PHE A 69 9.95 17.16 15.39
C PHE A 69 9.19 18.50 15.44
N GLN A 70 8.02 18.55 16.10
CA GLN A 70 7.32 19.82 16.36
C GLN A 70 8.16 20.79 17.20
N SER A 71 8.86 20.28 18.21
CA SER A 71 9.80 21.08 19.01
C SER A 71 10.97 21.56 18.17
N THR A 72 11.50 20.71 17.29
CA THR A 72 12.59 21.06 16.36
C THR A 72 12.19 22.23 15.47
N VAL A 73 11.05 22.16 14.77
CA VAL A 73 10.61 23.23 13.86
C VAL A 73 10.17 24.51 14.59
N LYS A 74 9.81 24.41 15.88
CA LYS A 74 9.53 25.58 16.72
C LYS A 74 10.82 26.31 17.11
N LEU A 75 11.89 25.56 17.41
CA LEU A 75 13.19 26.10 17.79
C LEU A 75 14.00 26.56 16.56
N ASP A 76 13.82 25.88 15.42
CA ASP A 76 14.44 26.19 14.13
C ASP A 76 13.40 26.05 13.00
N PRO A 77 12.68 27.13 12.65
CA PRO A 77 11.67 27.12 11.59
C PRO A 77 12.19 26.77 10.19
N ASP A 78 13.51 26.86 9.97
CA ASP A 78 14.16 26.53 8.69
C ASP A 78 14.78 25.11 8.70
N HIS A 79 14.42 24.26 9.67
CA HIS A 79 14.90 22.87 9.73
C HIS A 79 14.15 21.94 8.75
N ALA A 80 14.56 21.93 7.48
CA ALA A 80 13.87 21.20 6.40
C ALA A 80 13.60 19.72 6.70
N ALA A 81 14.59 19.00 7.27
CA ALA A 81 14.42 17.58 7.57
C ALA A 81 13.31 17.31 8.61
N ALA A 82 13.10 18.22 9.56
CA ALA A 82 12.08 18.04 10.60
C ALA A 82 10.68 18.31 10.04
N TRP A 83 10.54 19.32 9.18
CA TRP A 83 9.32 19.54 8.42
C TRP A 83 8.98 18.35 7.50
N ALA A 84 9.96 17.79 6.81
CA ALA A 84 9.76 16.62 5.96
C ALA A 84 9.33 15.38 6.75
N GLN A 85 9.93 15.14 7.93
CA GLN A 85 9.52 14.06 8.82
C GLN A 85 8.10 14.26 9.38
N LEU A 86 7.74 15.50 9.75
CA LEU A 86 6.36 15.84 10.13
C LEU A 86 5.38 15.59 8.98
N ALA A 87 5.74 15.94 7.75
CA ALA A 87 4.89 15.71 6.59
C ALA A 87 4.60 14.21 6.40
N LYS A 88 5.64 13.36 6.44
CA LYS A 88 5.50 11.89 6.35
C LYS A 88 4.66 11.31 7.49
N LEU A 89 4.90 11.76 8.72
CA LEU A 89 4.14 11.33 9.89
C LEU A 89 2.66 11.74 9.78
N TYR A 90 2.37 12.98 9.38
CA TYR A 90 1.00 13.42 9.13
C TYR A 90 0.32 12.62 8.03
N MET A 91 1.02 12.26 6.93
CA MET A 91 0.45 11.38 5.91
C MET A 91 0.12 9.99 6.44
N THR A 92 1.02 9.40 7.24
CA THR A 92 0.82 8.06 7.81
C THR A 92 -0.41 8.02 8.75
N GLU A 93 -0.74 9.15 9.39
CA GLU A 93 -1.92 9.33 10.23
C GLU A 93 -3.16 9.84 9.47
N GLY A 94 -3.10 9.97 8.13
CA GLY A 94 -4.19 10.48 7.29
C GLY A 94 -4.50 11.97 7.46
N GLN A 95 -3.59 12.73 8.09
CA GLN A 95 -3.72 14.17 8.32
C GLN A 95 -3.17 14.97 7.13
N VAL A 96 -3.74 14.73 5.94
CA VAL A 96 -3.18 15.21 4.66
C VAL A 96 -2.99 16.72 4.59
N ASN A 97 -3.93 17.51 5.10
CA ASN A 97 -3.79 18.98 5.10
C ASN A 97 -2.59 19.45 5.93
N ARG A 98 -2.29 18.77 7.04
CA ARG A 98 -1.10 19.07 7.85
C ARG A 98 0.17 18.57 7.18
N ALA A 99 0.09 17.45 6.48
CA ALA A 99 1.19 16.95 5.68
C ALA A 99 1.56 17.92 4.55
N ASP A 100 0.56 18.43 3.80
CA ASP A 100 0.77 19.43 2.74
C ASP A 100 1.37 20.72 3.32
N ALA A 101 0.87 21.21 4.46
CA ALA A 101 1.42 22.39 5.12
C ALA A 101 2.90 22.18 5.53
N ALA A 102 3.23 21.04 6.15
CA ALA A 102 4.61 20.72 6.51
C ALA A 102 5.51 20.53 5.28
N LEU A 103 4.96 19.98 4.19
CA LEU A 103 5.68 19.84 2.93
C LEU A 103 5.96 21.20 2.28
N ARG A 104 5.00 22.13 2.31
CA ARG A 104 5.21 23.52 1.85
C ARG A 104 6.34 24.21 2.60
N GLU A 105 6.42 24.04 3.92
CA GLU A 105 7.54 24.57 4.70
C GLU A 105 8.87 23.92 4.31
N THR A 106 8.89 22.59 4.13
CA THR A 106 10.06 21.88 3.62
C THR A 106 10.53 22.48 2.28
N LEU A 107 9.61 22.71 1.34
CA LEU A 107 9.92 23.22 0.00
C LEU A 107 10.32 24.71 0.02
N ARG A 108 9.76 25.52 0.92
CA ARG A 108 10.15 26.93 1.13
C ARG A 108 11.64 27.05 1.43
N ILE A 109 12.19 26.11 2.21
CA ILE A 109 13.60 26.07 2.63
C ILE A 109 14.53 25.66 1.47
N ARG A 110 14.00 25.09 0.38
CA ARG A 110 14.76 24.61 -0.80
C ARG A 110 15.87 23.62 -0.41
N PRO A 111 15.52 22.45 0.14
CA PRO A 111 16.50 21.48 0.60
C PRO A 111 17.40 21.01 -0.56
N THR A 112 18.67 20.85 -0.24
CA THR A 112 19.69 20.24 -1.10
C THR A 112 20.18 18.91 -0.57
N ASP A 113 19.86 18.58 0.69
CA ASP A 113 20.18 17.30 1.30
C ASP A 113 19.41 16.17 0.58
N PRO A 114 20.11 15.19 -0.02
CA PRO A 114 19.47 14.10 -0.75
C PRO A 114 18.51 13.26 0.11
N MET A 115 18.77 13.10 1.41
CA MET A 115 17.85 12.38 2.32
C MET A 115 16.52 13.13 2.46
N VAL A 116 16.56 14.46 2.52
CA VAL A 116 15.34 15.29 2.60
C VAL A 116 14.61 15.28 1.26
N LEU A 117 15.34 15.33 0.14
CA LEU A 117 14.75 15.23 -1.20
C LEU A 117 14.03 13.89 -1.41
N ASP A 118 14.65 12.78 -1.04
CA ASP A 118 14.05 11.45 -1.10
C ASP A 118 12.81 11.31 -0.20
N LEU A 119 12.87 11.88 1.01
CA LEU A 119 11.74 11.92 1.94
C LEU A 119 10.55 12.73 1.39
N VAL A 120 10.82 13.85 0.71
CA VAL A 120 9.81 14.63 -0.02
C VAL A 120 9.19 13.80 -1.14
N GLY A 121 10.00 13.14 -1.97
CA GLY A 121 9.52 12.26 -3.04
C GLY A 121 8.64 11.12 -2.52
N THR A 122 9.05 10.49 -1.40
CA THR A 122 8.28 9.44 -0.73
C THR A 122 6.94 9.97 -0.23
N THR A 123 6.92 11.15 0.38
CA THR A 123 5.69 11.76 0.91
C THR A 123 4.74 12.16 -0.22
N LEU A 124 5.26 12.72 -1.32
CA LEU A 124 4.48 13.02 -2.53
C LEU A 124 3.90 11.76 -3.16
N THR A 125 4.67 10.67 -3.21
CA THR A 125 4.17 9.35 -3.66
C THR A 125 2.99 8.87 -2.81
N GLN A 126 3.04 9.05 -1.49
CA GLN A 126 1.92 8.72 -0.59
C GLN A 126 0.69 9.64 -0.77
N MET A 127 0.90 10.85 -1.29
CA MET A 127 -0.17 11.79 -1.65
C MET A 127 -0.75 11.51 -3.05
N GLY A 128 -0.22 10.55 -3.81
CA GLY A 128 -0.60 10.29 -5.20
C GLY A 128 0.11 11.19 -6.23
N GLU A 129 0.99 12.07 -5.78
CA GLU A 129 1.70 13.06 -6.61
C GLU A 129 2.96 12.44 -7.26
N HIS A 130 2.78 11.35 -8.01
CA HIS A 130 3.87 10.53 -8.55
C HIS A 130 4.79 11.29 -9.52
N GLY A 131 4.23 12.19 -10.34
CA GLY A 131 5.02 13.00 -11.28
C GLY A 131 5.90 14.01 -10.54
N ALA A 132 5.36 14.68 -9.51
CA ALA A 132 6.15 15.57 -8.68
C ALA A 132 7.23 14.79 -7.90
N ALA A 133 6.89 13.62 -7.37
CA ALA A 133 7.83 12.75 -6.65
C ALA A 133 9.07 12.37 -7.49
N GLN A 134 8.89 12.07 -8.78
CA GLN A 134 9.98 11.71 -9.69
C GLN A 134 11.09 12.77 -9.72
N ALA A 135 10.72 14.05 -9.79
CA ALA A 135 11.69 15.15 -9.82
C ALA A 135 12.54 15.21 -8.55
N PHE A 136 11.96 14.89 -7.38
CA PHE A 136 12.68 14.85 -6.12
C PHE A 136 13.59 13.62 -6.00
N PHE A 137 13.11 12.44 -6.41
CA PHE A 137 13.94 11.24 -6.45
C PHE A 137 15.13 11.39 -7.40
N ALA A 138 14.91 11.96 -8.60
CA ALA A 138 15.98 12.24 -9.55
C ALA A 138 17.04 13.19 -8.97
N ARG A 139 16.61 14.25 -8.27
CA ARG A 139 17.54 15.18 -7.59
C ARG A 139 18.28 14.53 -6.44
N ALA A 140 17.64 13.67 -5.65
CA ALA A 140 18.30 12.91 -4.58
C ALA A 140 19.39 12.00 -5.15
N ASN A 141 19.06 11.25 -6.22
CA ASN A 141 20.00 10.39 -6.93
C ASN A 141 21.13 11.19 -7.61
N GLN A 142 20.87 12.39 -8.12
CA GLN A 142 21.90 13.25 -8.69
C GLN A 142 22.85 13.81 -7.62
N ALA A 143 22.30 14.20 -6.46
CA ALA A 143 23.09 14.75 -5.35
C ALA A 143 23.96 13.69 -4.68
N GLN A 144 23.52 12.44 -4.67
CA GLN A 144 24.30 11.30 -4.20
C GLN A 144 24.15 10.11 -5.18
N PRO A 145 24.95 10.08 -6.26
CA PRO A 145 24.89 9.00 -7.24
C PRO A 145 25.38 7.67 -6.63
N ASN A 146 24.95 6.56 -7.22
CA ASN A 146 25.32 5.21 -6.80
C ASN A 146 24.96 4.88 -5.34
N PHE A 147 23.89 5.49 -4.82
CA PHE A 147 23.32 5.14 -3.52
C PHE A 147 22.03 4.32 -3.71
N PRO A 148 22.08 3.00 -3.53
CA PRO A 148 20.97 2.10 -3.90
C PRO A 148 19.60 2.46 -3.32
N PRO A 149 19.45 2.97 -2.08
CA PRO A 149 18.15 3.41 -1.59
C PRO A 149 17.47 4.50 -2.46
N PHE A 150 18.22 5.49 -2.95
CA PHE A 150 17.66 6.54 -3.82
C PHE A 150 17.37 6.01 -5.22
N MET A 151 18.28 5.17 -5.74
CA MET A 151 18.09 4.48 -7.01
C MET A 151 16.82 3.63 -7.01
N GLN A 152 16.58 2.89 -5.91
CA GLN A 152 15.40 2.03 -5.74
C GLN A 152 14.10 2.85 -5.75
N ASN A 153 14.06 3.98 -5.02
CA ASN A 153 12.87 4.82 -4.98
C ASN A 153 12.59 5.48 -6.34
N LEU A 154 13.62 5.92 -7.06
CA LEU A 154 13.49 6.44 -8.42
C LEU A 154 12.96 5.36 -9.38
N ALA A 155 13.57 4.18 -9.38
CA ALA A 155 13.16 3.06 -10.23
C ALA A 155 11.71 2.62 -9.96
N ASN A 156 11.35 2.43 -8.68
CA ASN A 156 9.97 2.10 -8.31
C ASN A 156 8.97 3.15 -8.80
N ASN A 157 9.32 4.44 -8.75
CA ASN A 157 8.47 5.52 -9.25
C ASN A 157 8.34 5.48 -10.79
N LEU A 158 9.42 5.17 -11.52
CA LEU A 158 9.39 4.98 -12.97
C LEU A 158 8.49 3.80 -13.38
N VAL A 159 8.50 2.68 -12.63
CA VAL A 159 7.56 1.56 -12.84
C VAL A 159 6.11 2.04 -12.77
N TYR A 160 5.77 2.93 -11.82
CA TYR A 160 4.41 3.45 -11.71
C TYR A 160 3.99 4.27 -12.93
N HIS A 161 4.91 5.04 -13.52
CA HIS A 161 4.68 5.81 -14.75
C HIS A 161 4.71 4.98 -16.05
N GLY A 162 5.19 3.73 -15.97
CA GLY A 162 5.31 2.85 -17.12
C GLY A 162 6.64 2.99 -17.87
N ASP A 163 7.59 3.74 -17.32
CA ASP A 163 8.95 3.93 -17.86
C ASP A 163 9.83 2.72 -17.47
N THR A 164 9.40 1.52 -17.89
CA THR A 164 9.99 0.25 -17.44
C THR A 164 11.44 0.07 -17.89
N ASP A 165 11.79 0.53 -19.10
CA ASP A 165 13.16 0.37 -19.63
C ASP A 165 14.20 1.18 -18.83
N ASP A 166 13.85 2.39 -18.38
CA ASP A 166 14.70 3.20 -17.51
C ASP A 166 14.79 2.59 -16.11
N SER A 167 13.66 2.11 -15.57
CA SER A 167 13.62 1.42 -14.28
C SER A 167 14.50 0.17 -14.26
N ASP A 168 14.41 -0.66 -15.31
CA ASP A 168 15.16 -1.92 -15.41
C ASP A 168 16.66 -1.67 -15.40
N ARG A 169 17.12 -0.67 -16.17
CA ARG A 169 18.53 -0.25 -16.17
C ARG A 169 19.00 0.19 -14.78
N ILE A 170 18.17 0.92 -14.03
CA ILE A 170 18.50 1.32 -12.66
C ILE A 170 18.57 0.10 -11.73
N PHE A 171 17.65 -0.86 -11.82
CA PHE A 171 17.71 -2.09 -11.02
C PHE A 171 18.95 -2.93 -11.35
N GLU A 172 19.32 -3.03 -12.62
CA GLU A 172 20.57 -3.69 -13.05
C GLU A 172 21.81 -3.01 -12.46
N ASP A 173 21.82 -1.67 -12.41
CA ASP A 173 22.91 -0.92 -11.79
C ASP A 173 22.94 -1.08 -10.26
N ILE A 174 21.77 -1.16 -9.59
CA ILE A 174 21.71 -1.53 -8.18
C ILE A 174 22.33 -2.91 -7.96
N ILE A 175 21.97 -3.91 -8.76
CA ILE A 175 22.52 -5.27 -8.67
C ILE A 175 24.03 -5.25 -8.95
N ARG A 176 24.53 -4.40 -9.85
CA ARG A 176 25.97 -4.27 -10.10
C ARG A 176 26.73 -3.70 -8.89
N LEU A 177 26.14 -2.70 -8.21
CA LEU A 177 26.72 -2.06 -7.03
C LEU A 177 26.60 -2.93 -5.77
N GLN A 178 25.47 -3.60 -5.61
CA GLN A 178 25.12 -4.49 -4.51
C GLN A 178 24.57 -5.79 -5.09
N PRO A 179 25.45 -6.73 -5.46
CA PRO A 179 25.02 -8.01 -6.01
C PRO A 179 24.00 -8.70 -5.11
N ASP A 180 24.19 -8.72 -3.79
CA ASP A 180 23.20 -9.28 -2.85
C ASP A 180 22.10 -8.26 -2.48
N SER A 181 21.31 -7.82 -3.46
CA SER A 181 20.16 -6.93 -3.28
C SER A 181 18.83 -7.64 -3.63
N PRO A 182 18.22 -8.37 -2.67
CA PRO A 182 17.02 -9.17 -2.94
C PRO A 182 15.86 -8.36 -3.52
N GLN A 183 15.68 -7.13 -3.02
CA GLN A 183 14.62 -6.23 -3.48
C GLN A 183 14.83 -5.78 -4.93
N ALA A 184 16.07 -5.52 -5.35
CA ALA A 184 16.37 -5.13 -6.73
C ALA A 184 16.17 -6.30 -7.70
N HIS A 185 16.61 -7.50 -7.30
CA HIS A 185 16.35 -8.73 -8.06
C HIS A 185 14.85 -8.98 -8.23
N TRP A 186 14.08 -8.88 -7.15
CA TRP A 186 12.62 -9.03 -7.20
C TRP A 186 11.93 -7.94 -8.03
N ALA A 187 12.35 -6.68 -7.90
CA ALA A 187 11.77 -5.58 -8.66
C ALA A 187 12.05 -5.73 -10.16
N LEU A 188 13.29 -6.07 -10.54
CA LEU A 188 13.69 -6.33 -11.93
C LEU A 188 12.92 -7.50 -12.53
N SER A 189 12.82 -8.62 -11.82
CA SER A 189 12.02 -9.76 -12.28
C SER A 189 10.54 -9.37 -12.43
N SER A 190 10.01 -8.48 -11.58
CA SER A 190 8.61 -8.07 -11.62
C SER A 190 8.29 -7.08 -12.76
N SER A 191 9.26 -6.25 -13.18
CA SER A 191 9.06 -5.22 -14.20
C SER A 191 9.16 -5.74 -15.64
N ARG A 192 9.93 -6.81 -15.89
CA ARG A 192 10.16 -7.36 -17.24
C ARG A 192 9.89 -8.84 -17.36
N LYS A 193 9.63 -9.31 -18.58
CA LYS A 193 9.46 -10.75 -18.87
C LYS A 193 10.82 -11.43 -19.04
N ALA A 194 11.03 -12.58 -18.39
CA ALA A 194 12.26 -13.36 -18.56
C ALA A 194 12.30 -14.13 -19.88
N ASP A 195 13.48 -14.22 -20.49
CA ASP A 195 13.76 -14.94 -21.74
C ASP A 195 14.78 -16.09 -21.59
N SER A 196 15.46 -16.15 -20.44
CA SER A 196 16.46 -17.16 -20.09
C SER A 196 16.54 -17.36 -18.57
N ASP A 197 17.16 -18.44 -18.13
CA ASP A 197 17.28 -18.81 -16.70
C ASP A 197 18.59 -18.34 -16.04
N LYS A 198 19.37 -17.49 -16.72
CA LYS A 198 20.65 -16.96 -16.19
C LYS A 198 20.46 -16.19 -14.88
N HIS A 199 19.44 -15.34 -14.83
CA HIS A 199 19.15 -14.54 -13.64
C HIS A 199 18.56 -15.40 -12.51
N VAL A 200 17.76 -16.42 -12.85
CA VAL A 200 17.33 -17.46 -11.90
C VAL A 200 18.52 -18.15 -11.24
N GLU A 201 19.53 -18.55 -12.02
CA GLU A 201 20.73 -19.21 -11.49
C GLU A 201 21.55 -18.28 -10.59
N ASP A 202 21.72 -17.00 -10.97
CA ASP A 202 22.37 -16.00 -10.11
C ASP A 202 21.64 -15.85 -8.77
N MET A 203 20.31 -15.72 -8.78
CA MET A 203 19.51 -15.62 -7.55
C MET A 203 19.60 -16.88 -6.68
N ARG A 204 19.64 -18.08 -7.28
CA ARG A 204 19.84 -19.35 -6.54
C ARG A 204 21.19 -19.38 -5.82
N GLN A 205 22.26 -18.93 -6.48
CA GLN A 205 23.59 -18.86 -5.86
C GLN A 205 23.63 -17.88 -4.69
N ARG A 206 22.91 -16.75 -4.79
CA ARG A 206 22.79 -15.77 -3.69
C ARG A 206 22.09 -16.33 -2.47
N ILE A 207 20.99 -17.06 -2.66
CA ILE A 207 20.28 -17.74 -1.57
C ILE A 207 21.24 -18.70 -0.84
N VAL A 208 22.01 -19.51 -1.58
CA VAL A 208 22.98 -20.45 -0.99
C VAL A 208 24.06 -19.71 -0.19
N GLY A 209 24.60 -18.61 -0.73
CA GLY A 209 25.63 -17.81 -0.05
C GLY A 209 25.17 -17.10 1.21
N ARG A 210 23.88 -16.75 1.31
CA ARG A 210 23.30 -15.98 2.42
C ARG A 210 22.88 -16.84 3.61
N GLY A 211 22.48 -18.09 3.37
CA GLY A 211 21.95 -18.97 4.40
C GLY A 211 20.53 -18.61 4.85
N ASN A 212 20.25 -18.73 6.15
CA ASN A 212 18.89 -18.59 6.70
C ASN A 212 18.51 -17.11 6.95
N ASP A 213 18.14 -16.39 5.90
CA ASP A 213 17.49 -15.07 5.98
C ASP A 213 16.11 -15.13 5.28
N PRO A 214 15.03 -15.48 6.02
CA PRO A 214 13.72 -15.65 5.42
C PRO A 214 13.16 -14.39 4.74
N ARG A 215 13.54 -13.18 5.20
CA ARG A 215 13.07 -11.93 4.60
C ARG A 215 13.68 -11.73 3.22
N ALA A 216 14.99 -11.91 3.10
CA ALA A 216 15.68 -11.80 1.82
C ALA A 216 15.31 -12.95 0.88
N ASN A 217 15.27 -14.18 1.40
CA ASN A 217 14.96 -15.36 0.62
C ASN A 217 13.55 -15.28 0.02
N ALA A 218 12.57 -14.67 0.72
CA ALA A 218 11.26 -14.42 0.14
C ALA A 218 11.35 -13.61 -1.17
N PHE A 219 12.10 -12.50 -1.20
CA PHE A 219 12.26 -11.71 -2.42
C PHE A 219 12.86 -12.53 -3.56
N TYR A 220 13.96 -13.25 -3.32
CA TYR A 220 14.59 -14.08 -4.35
C TYR A 220 13.67 -15.18 -4.85
N TYR A 221 12.98 -15.90 -3.97
CA TYR A 221 12.09 -16.99 -4.37
C TYR A 221 10.87 -16.50 -5.16
N TYR A 222 10.28 -15.36 -4.79
CA TYR A 222 9.20 -14.76 -5.59
C TYR A 222 9.71 -14.29 -6.96
N ALA A 223 10.92 -13.74 -7.03
CA ALA A 223 11.57 -13.35 -8.29
C ALA A 223 11.82 -14.57 -9.19
N ILE A 224 12.44 -15.62 -8.65
CA ILE A 224 12.70 -16.90 -9.34
C ILE A 224 11.39 -17.52 -9.82
N GLY A 225 10.37 -17.60 -8.96
CA GLY A 225 9.07 -18.18 -9.33
C GLY A 225 8.42 -17.42 -10.49
N LYS A 226 8.51 -16.09 -10.48
CA LYS A 226 8.01 -15.24 -11.56
C LYS A 226 8.75 -15.51 -12.87
N GLU A 227 10.08 -15.52 -12.87
CA GLU A 227 10.85 -15.76 -14.10
C GLU A 227 10.67 -17.18 -14.64
N LEU A 228 10.63 -18.19 -13.75
CA LEU A 228 10.32 -19.56 -14.16
C LEU A 228 8.92 -19.70 -14.74
N GLU A 229 7.94 -18.92 -14.27
CA GLU A 229 6.61 -18.86 -14.89
C GLU A 229 6.65 -18.23 -16.29
N ASP A 230 7.41 -17.15 -16.49
CA ASP A 230 7.60 -16.53 -17.81
C ASP A 230 8.21 -17.52 -18.81
N LEU A 231 9.16 -18.33 -18.34
CA LEU A 231 9.81 -19.43 -19.07
C LEU A 231 8.94 -20.70 -19.15
N GLN A 232 7.74 -20.70 -18.57
CA GLN A 232 6.79 -21.82 -18.56
C GLN A 232 7.33 -23.09 -17.89
N ARG A 233 8.27 -22.96 -16.96
CA ARG A 233 8.80 -24.06 -16.11
C ARG A 233 7.89 -24.25 -14.90
N TRP A 234 6.65 -24.69 -15.15
CA TRP A 234 5.56 -24.65 -14.15
C TRP A 234 5.89 -25.33 -12.81
N PRO A 235 6.41 -26.58 -12.76
CA PRO A 235 6.70 -27.21 -11.48
C PRO A 235 7.73 -26.43 -10.65
N GLU A 236 8.83 -26.01 -11.28
CA GLU A 236 9.89 -25.26 -10.60
C GLU A 236 9.44 -23.86 -10.18
N ALA A 237 8.59 -23.22 -10.99
CA ALA A 237 7.97 -21.95 -10.64
C ALA A 237 7.13 -22.09 -9.37
N PHE A 238 6.36 -23.17 -9.25
CA PHE A 238 5.60 -23.44 -8.04
C PHE A 238 6.48 -23.66 -6.82
N ASP A 239 7.52 -24.48 -6.96
CA ASP A 239 8.45 -24.78 -5.86
C ASP A 239 9.08 -23.48 -5.33
N ALA A 240 9.45 -22.57 -6.23
CA ALA A 240 9.94 -21.25 -5.87
C ALA A 240 8.86 -20.38 -5.20
N PHE A 241 7.64 -20.30 -5.74
CA PHE A 241 6.55 -19.56 -5.06
C PHE A 241 6.24 -20.11 -3.67
N ALA A 242 6.21 -21.43 -3.50
CA ALA A 242 5.97 -22.08 -2.22
C ALA A 242 7.10 -21.81 -1.22
N ALA A 243 8.36 -21.87 -1.66
CA ALA A 243 9.52 -21.51 -0.83
C ALA A 243 9.48 -20.02 -0.42
N GLY A 244 9.12 -19.12 -1.34
CA GLY A 244 8.98 -17.69 -1.08
C GLY A 244 7.85 -17.39 -0.10
N ALA A 245 6.70 -18.03 -0.28
CA ALA A 245 5.56 -17.93 0.62
C ALA A 245 5.92 -18.44 2.03
N ALA A 246 6.56 -19.61 2.14
CA ALA A 246 7.01 -20.14 3.42
C ALA A 246 8.04 -19.23 4.13
N ALA A 247 9.03 -18.73 3.38
CA ALA A 247 10.01 -17.79 3.90
C ALA A 247 9.36 -16.49 4.39
N ARG A 248 8.38 -15.96 3.66
CA ARG A 248 7.64 -14.78 4.09
C ARG A 248 6.75 -15.06 5.29
N ARG A 249 6.02 -16.17 5.30
CA ARG A 249 5.12 -16.59 6.40
C ARG A 249 5.87 -16.74 7.73
N ALA A 250 7.13 -17.15 7.69
CA ALA A 250 8.01 -17.24 8.87
C ALA A 250 8.39 -15.87 9.47
N THR A 251 8.15 -14.77 8.75
CA THR A 251 8.51 -13.40 9.17
C THR A 251 7.32 -12.57 9.64
N VAL A 252 6.11 -13.11 9.55
CA VAL A 252 4.85 -12.42 9.85
C VAL A 252 3.98 -13.27 10.75
N GLU A 253 3.16 -12.59 11.57
CA GLU A 253 2.16 -13.22 12.43
C GLU A 253 0.79 -13.04 11.80
N PHE A 254 0.10 -14.14 11.49
CA PHE A 254 -1.30 -14.14 11.06
C PHE A 254 -2.16 -14.85 12.10
N ASP A 255 -3.05 -14.10 12.72
CA ASP A 255 -3.99 -14.58 13.74
C ASP A 255 -5.33 -14.87 13.08
N GLU A 256 -5.48 -16.13 12.66
CA GLU A 256 -6.66 -16.60 11.93
C GLU A 256 -7.94 -16.57 12.80
N GLN A 257 -7.80 -16.81 14.11
CA GLN A 257 -8.94 -16.78 15.02
C GLN A 257 -9.47 -15.35 15.18
N ALA A 258 -8.59 -14.37 15.36
CA ALA A 258 -8.99 -12.97 15.39
C ALA A 258 -9.61 -12.50 14.07
N GLU A 259 -9.13 -12.99 12.93
CA GLU A 259 -9.77 -12.71 11.64
C GLU A 259 -11.19 -13.28 11.60
N GLN A 260 -11.37 -14.55 11.99
CA GLN A 260 -12.71 -15.15 12.04
C GLN A 260 -13.67 -14.36 12.94
N GLN A 261 -13.24 -13.99 14.15
CA GLN A 261 -14.03 -13.18 15.07
C GLN A 261 -14.42 -11.83 14.47
N MET A 262 -13.52 -11.19 13.72
CA MET A 262 -13.80 -9.95 13.00
C MET A 262 -14.89 -10.14 11.94
N PHE A 263 -14.82 -11.20 11.13
CA PHE A 263 -15.85 -11.50 10.13
C PHE A 263 -17.21 -11.83 10.75
N ASP A 264 -17.23 -12.60 11.83
CA ASP A 264 -18.46 -12.92 12.57
C ASP A 264 -19.07 -11.67 13.21
N CYS A 265 -18.24 -10.80 13.80
CA CYS A 265 -18.64 -9.49 14.34
C CYS A 265 -19.26 -8.61 13.26
N LEU A 266 -18.66 -8.51 12.07
CA LEU A 266 -19.21 -7.75 10.95
C LEU A 266 -20.62 -8.25 10.60
N MET A 267 -20.80 -9.55 10.40
CA MET A 267 -22.10 -10.14 10.07
C MET A 267 -23.11 -10.03 11.22
N ALA A 268 -22.69 -10.02 12.48
CA ALA A 268 -23.60 -9.86 13.62
C ALA A 268 -24.06 -8.40 13.81
N THR A 269 -23.15 -7.44 13.60
CA THR A 269 -23.37 -6.03 13.96
C THR A 269 -24.14 -5.25 12.90
N TYR A 270 -23.80 -5.45 11.62
CA TYR A 270 -24.28 -4.59 10.55
C TYR A 270 -25.49 -5.19 9.81
N THR A 271 -26.68 -4.99 10.34
CA THR A 271 -27.95 -5.48 9.79
C THR A 271 -28.68 -4.43 8.93
N PRO A 272 -29.74 -4.80 8.18
CA PRO A 272 -30.60 -3.82 7.52
C PRO A 272 -31.19 -2.80 8.49
N GLU A 273 -31.59 -3.23 9.69
CA GLU A 273 -32.13 -2.36 10.74
C GLU A 273 -31.07 -1.39 11.23
N TRP A 274 -29.83 -1.87 11.43
CA TRP A 274 -28.71 -0.99 11.79
C TRP A 274 -28.48 0.05 10.70
N LEU A 275 -28.52 -0.31 9.41
CA LEU A 275 -28.29 0.64 8.32
C LEU A 275 -29.41 1.69 8.25
N ALA A 276 -30.67 1.29 8.48
CA ALA A 276 -31.83 2.17 8.45
C ALA A 276 -31.95 3.07 9.70
N ALA A 277 -31.33 2.68 10.81
CA ALA A 277 -31.39 3.41 12.08
C ALA A 277 -30.42 4.60 12.14
N GLY A 278 -30.83 5.65 12.86
CA GLY A 278 -30.00 6.83 13.14
C GLY A 278 -30.10 7.92 12.06
N PRO A 279 -29.29 8.98 12.18
CA PRO A 279 -29.30 10.09 11.24
C PRO A 279 -28.67 9.70 9.89
N ALA A 280 -29.03 10.45 8.84
CA ALA A 280 -28.47 10.26 7.51
C ALA A 280 -26.97 10.58 7.47
N GLY A 281 -26.24 9.88 6.59
CA GLY A 281 -24.85 10.19 6.27
C GLY A 281 -24.68 11.43 5.42
N ASN A 282 -23.45 11.66 4.96
CA ASN A 282 -23.11 12.75 4.06
C ASN A 282 -23.59 12.43 2.62
N PRO A 283 -24.44 13.27 2.00
CA PRO A 283 -25.06 12.97 0.71
C PRO A 283 -24.15 13.19 -0.50
N ASP A 284 -22.86 13.49 -0.31
CA ASP A 284 -21.91 13.65 -1.42
C ASP A 284 -21.85 12.38 -2.29
N ALA A 285 -22.13 12.53 -3.58
CA ALA A 285 -22.19 11.43 -4.55
C ALA A 285 -20.86 11.21 -5.29
N SER A 286 -19.86 12.07 -5.07
CA SER A 286 -18.57 12.01 -5.77
C SER A 286 -17.81 10.68 -5.58
N PRO A 287 -17.84 9.98 -4.42
CA PRO A 287 -17.05 8.77 -4.25
C PRO A 287 -17.59 7.57 -5.04
N ILE A 288 -16.67 6.87 -5.70
CA ILE A 288 -16.87 5.55 -6.30
C ILE A 288 -15.86 4.60 -5.62
N PHE A 289 -16.35 3.59 -4.92
CA PHE A 289 -15.49 2.58 -4.31
C PHE A 289 -15.34 1.39 -5.24
N VAL A 290 -14.11 1.06 -5.60
CA VAL A 290 -13.79 -0.19 -6.33
C VAL A 290 -13.11 -1.14 -5.37
N LEU A 291 -13.75 -2.26 -5.09
CA LEU A 291 -13.35 -3.18 -4.03
C LEU A 291 -13.48 -4.64 -4.44
N GLY A 292 -12.91 -5.52 -3.63
CA GLY A 292 -12.94 -6.96 -3.83
C GLY A 292 -11.74 -7.62 -3.15
N GLN A 293 -11.49 -8.88 -3.43
CA GLN A 293 -10.25 -9.51 -2.97
C GLN A 293 -9.05 -8.93 -3.76
N PRO A 294 -7.84 -8.81 -3.17
CA PRO A 294 -6.63 -8.53 -3.96
C PRO A 294 -6.52 -9.46 -5.18
N ARG A 295 -5.92 -8.95 -6.26
CA ARG A 295 -5.67 -9.69 -7.52
C ARG A 295 -6.92 -10.16 -8.25
N THR A 296 -8.10 -9.60 -7.97
CA THR A 296 -9.34 -9.87 -8.72
C THR A 296 -9.51 -9.01 -9.99
N GLY A 297 -8.56 -8.10 -10.28
CA GLY A 297 -8.64 -7.21 -11.45
C GLY A 297 -9.18 -5.80 -11.14
N THR A 298 -9.17 -5.36 -9.87
CA THR A 298 -9.67 -4.04 -9.46
C THR A 298 -9.01 -2.88 -10.20
N THR A 299 -7.75 -3.03 -10.62
CA THR A 299 -7.03 -2.03 -11.41
C THR A 299 -7.54 -1.92 -12.85
N LEU A 300 -7.99 -3.02 -13.46
CA LEU A 300 -8.62 -2.98 -14.79
C LEU A 300 -9.93 -2.17 -14.73
N ILE A 301 -10.78 -2.50 -13.75
CA ILE A 301 -12.07 -1.82 -13.58
C ILE A 301 -11.90 -0.34 -13.22
N GLU A 302 -10.95 -0.01 -12.34
CA GLU A 302 -10.61 1.38 -12.07
C GLU A 302 -10.21 2.14 -13.33
N ARG A 303 -9.38 1.56 -14.21
CA ARG A 303 -8.96 2.23 -15.45
C ARG A 303 -10.10 2.38 -16.45
N ILE A 304 -11.00 1.40 -16.56
CA ILE A 304 -12.22 1.56 -17.38
C ILE A 304 -13.02 2.77 -16.89
N ILE A 305 -13.26 2.85 -15.57
CA ILE A 305 -14.04 3.95 -14.97
C ILE A 305 -13.34 5.31 -15.14
N THR A 306 -12.02 5.36 -14.90
CA THR A 306 -11.25 6.61 -14.87
C THR A 306 -10.82 7.09 -16.26
N SER A 307 -11.15 6.33 -17.31
CA SER A 307 -11.04 6.81 -18.69
C SER A 307 -12.14 7.80 -19.03
N HIS A 308 -13.21 7.80 -18.24
CA HIS A 308 -14.30 8.73 -18.36
C HIS A 308 -13.87 10.12 -17.85
N SER A 309 -14.12 11.17 -18.63
CA SER A 309 -13.67 12.55 -18.40
C SER A 309 -14.08 13.15 -17.05
N GLN A 310 -15.18 12.66 -16.46
CA GLN A 310 -15.72 13.10 -15.17
C GLN A 310 -15.19 12.32 -13.95
N VAL A 311 -14.25 11.39 -14.12
CA VAL A 311 -13.80 10.52 -13.04
C VAL A 311 -12.28 10.51 -12.88
N HIS A 312 -11.80 10.84 -11.69
CA HIS A 312 -10.38 10.78 -11.32
C HIS A 312 -10.04 9.50 -10.56
N SER A 313 -8.85 8.94 -10.76
CA SER A 313 -8.32 7.86 -9.91
C SER A 313 -7.64 8.47 -8.68
N ALA A 314 -8.16 8.21 -7.49
CA ALA A 314 -7.51 8.60 -6.24
C ALA A 314 -6.60 7.48 -5.68
N GLY A 315 -6.47 6.35 -6.39
CA GLY A 315 -5.67 5.20 -5.98
C GLY A 315 -6.21 4.45 -4.76
N GLU A 316 -5.29 3.86 -3.97
CA GLU A 316 -5.62 3.02 -2.81
C GLU A 316 -5.72 3.83 -1.50
N LEU A 317 -6.83 4.54 -1.30
CA LEU A 317 -6.98 5.44 -0.16
C LEU A 317 -7.18 4.69 1.17
N GLN A 318 -6.27 4.94 2.12
CA GLN A 318 -6.40 4.44 3.50
C GLN A 318 -7.38 5.27 4.35
N HIS A 319 -7.88 6.37 3.79
CA HIS A 319 -8.54 7.47 4.50
C HIS A 319 -9.84 7.05 5.20
N PHE A 320 -10.65 6.18 4.60
CA PHE A 320 -11.89 5.72 5.24
C PHE A 320 -11.59 4.93 6.52
N GLY A 321 -10.66 3.98 6.45
CA GLY A 321 -10.21 3.21 7.61
C GLY A 321 -9.54 4.08 8.68
N LEU A 322 -8.74 5.07 8.28
CA LEU A 322 -8.13 6.03 9.22
C LEU A 322 -9.19 6.93 9.88
N ALA A 323 -10.24 7.32 9.15
CA ALA A 323 -11.36 8.08 9.70
C ALA A 323 -12.14 7.27 10.75
N LEU A 324 -12.40 5.98 10.50
CA LEU A 324 -13.00 5.07 11.48
C LEU A 324 -12.15 5.03 12.76
N ARG A 325 -10.86 4.73 12.63
CA ARG A 325 -9.94 4.62 13.76
C ARG A 325 -9.90 5.89 14.59
N ARG A 326 -9.86 7.05 13.93
CA ARG A 326 -9.79 8.35 14.60
C ARG A 326 -11.07 8.68 15.36
N LEU A 327 -12.23 8.49 14.73
CA LEU A 327 -13.51 8.82 15.36
C LEU A 327 -13.88 7.83 16.48
N ALA A 328 -13.43 6.59 16.39
CA ALA A 328 -13.61 5.57 17.41
C ALA A 328 -12.56 5.62 18.56
N ASP A 329 -11.60 6.57 18.54
CA ASP A 329 -10.41 6.59 19.41
C ASP A 329 -9.70 5.23 19.49
N TYR A 330 -9.55 4.56 18.35
CA TYR A 330 -9.02 3.21 18.24
C TYR A 330 -7.49 3.20 18.21
N ARG A 331 -6.86 2.61 19.24
CA ARG A 331 -5.40 2.68 19.46
C ARG A 331 -4.63 1.38 19.22
N ASN A 332 -5.31 0.28 18.93
CA ASN A 332 -4.66 -0.99 18.64
C ASN A 332 -3.83 -0.87 17.34
N PRO A 333 -2.58 -1.37 17.30
CA PRO A 333 -1.75 -1.31 16.09
C PRO A 333 -2.30 -2.16 14.93
N LYS A 334 -3.12 -3.19 15.18
CA LYS A 334 -3.77 -3.98 14.13
C LYS A 334 -4.75 -3.09 13.36
N ARG A 335 -4.75 -3.20 12.02
CA ARG A 335 -5.50 -2.31 11.13
C ARG A 335 -7.02 -2.52 11.20
N PHE A 336 -7.45 -3.77 11.16
CA PHE A 336 -8.85 -4.19 11.25
C PHE A 336 -9.02 -5.28 12.31
N THR A 337 -10.04 -5.15 13.16
CA THR A 337 -10.36 -6.07 14.26
C THR A 337 -11.87 -6.01 14.55
N ALA A 338 -12.39 -7.00 15.28
CA ALA A 338 -13.76 -6.95 15.81
C ALA A 338 -14.01 -5.68 16.64
N GLU A 339 -13.09 -5.36 17.57
CA GLU A 339 -13.15 -4.17 18.43
C GLU A 339 -13.31 -2.86 17.64
N LEU A 340 -12.55 -2.68 16.55
CA LEU A 340 -12.69 -1.49 15.69
C LEU A 340 -14.10 -1.43 15.09
N PHE A 341 -14.62 -2.54 14.60
CA PHE A 341 -15.93 -2.59 13.95
C PHE A 341 -17.09 -2.45 14.95
N GLU A 342 -16.96 -2.95 16.17
CA GLU A 342 -17.95 -2.73 17.23
C GLU A 342 -18.02 -1.25 17.61
N ALA A 343 -16.87 -0.61 17.82
CA ALA A 343 -16.80 0.82 18.10
C ALA A 343 -17.31 1.66 16.92
N SER A 344 -16.98 1.24 15.68
CA SER A 344 -17.39 1.93 14.46
C SER A 344 -18.91 1.93 14.24
N ALA A 345 -19.63 0.96 14.79
CA ALA A 345 -21.09 0.86 14.67
C ALA A 345 -21.84 1.99 15.40
N GLN A 346 -21.17 2.66 16.35
CA GLN A 346 -21.71 3.76 17.15
C GLN A 346 -21.32 5.16 16.63
N LEU A 347 -20.56 5.23 15.52
CA LEU A 347 -20.11 6.50 14.97
C LEU A 347 -21.25 7.26 14.30
N GLU A 348 -21.20 8.59 14.43
CA GLU A 348 -22.09 9.50 13.70
C GLU A 348 -21.80 9.43 12.19
N PRO A 349 -22.73 8.95 11.35
CA PRO A 349 -22.47 8.67 9.94
C PRO A 349 -22.02 9.91 9.15
N ALA A 350 -22.65 11.07 9.40
CA ALA A 350 -22.30 12.31 8.73
C ALA A 350 -20.89 12.79 9.10
N ALA A 351 -20.45 12.56 10.34
CA ALA A 351 -19.10 12.92 10.79
C ALA A 351 -18.04 12.04 10.11
N LEU A 352 -18.31 10.73 9.98
CA LEU A 352 -17.46 9.79 9.27
C LEU A 352 -17.32 10.16 7.79
N GLY A 353 -18.44 10.37 7.09
CA GLY A 353 -18.45 10.76 5.68
C GLY A 353 -17.74 12.09 5.44
N LYS A 354 -17.97 13.09 6.31
CA LYS A 354 -17.27 14.38 6.26
C LYS A 354 -15.76 14.23 6.46
N LEU A 355 -15.31 13.45 7.46
CA LEU A 355 -13.88 13.28 7.73
C LEU A 355 -13.18 12.55 6.58
N TYR A 356 -13.83 11.53 6.00
CA TYR A 356 -13.32 10.86 4.81
C TYR A 356 -13.10 11.85 3.67
N LEU A 357 -14.13 12.60 3.27
CA LEU A 357 -14.06 13.57 2.16
C LEU A 357 -13.03 14.68 2.41
N GLN A 358 -12.93 15.17 3.65
CA GLN A 358 -11.95 16.19 4.01
C GLN A 358 -10.51 15.67 3.99
N SER A 359 -10.29 14.41 4.41
CA SER A 359 -8.96 13.83 4.47
C SER A 359 -8.48 13.35 3.10
N SER A 360 -9.38 12.92 2.20
CA SER A 360 -9.04 12.53 0.82
C SER A 360 -9.02 13.69 -0.19
N ALA A 361 -9.33 14.92 0.23
CA ALA A 361 -9.55 16.06 -0.67
C ALA A 361 -8.40 16.37 -1.65
N LYS A 362 -7.14 16.06 -1.30
CA LYS A 362 -5.97 16.29 -2.17
C LYS A 362 -5.75 15.21 -3.23
N MET A 363 -6.25 13.99 -3.01
CA MET A 363 -6.03 12.85 -3.91
C MET A 363 -7.18 12.65 -4.89
N ARG A 364 -8.32 13.33 -4.69
CA ARG A 364 -9.53 13.10 -5.49
C ARG A 364 -9.59 13.89 -6.80
N GLY A 365 -8.58 14.72 -7.08
CA GLY A 365 -8.57 15.61 -8.25
C GLY A 365 -9.70 16.64 -8.27
N ASP A 366 -9.92 17.26 -9.42
CA ASP A 366 -10.93 18.31 -9.63
C ASP A 366 -12.18 17.83 -10.38
N THR A 367 -12.27 16.54 -10.72
CA THR A 367 -13.40 15.97 -11.44
C THR A 367 -14.63 15.78 -10.52
N PRO A 368 -15.86 15.73 -11.07
CA PRO A 368 -17.07 15.54 -10.27
C PRO A 368 -17.11 14.23 -9.47
N ARG A 369 -16.48 13.17 -9.98
CA ARG A 369 -16.40 11.86 -9.33
C ARG A 369 -14.94 11.46 -9.13
N PHE A 370 -14.69 10.59 -8.17
CA PHE A 370 -13.38 9.97 -8.00
C PHE A 370 -13.50 8.51 -7.57
N VAL A 371 -12.52 7.71 -7.97
CA VAL A 371 -12.40 6.30 -7.59
C VAL A 371 -11.46 6.17 -6.39
N ASP A 372 -11.99 5.62 -5.30
CA ASP A 372 -11.23 5.02 -4.21
C ASP A 372 -11.15 3.51 -4.45
N LYS A 373 -10.03 3.06 -5.00
CA LYS A 373 -9.80 1.66 -5.29
C LYS A 373 -8.90 1.07 -4.22
N LEU A 374 -9.52 0.52 -3.17
CA LEU A 374 -8.82 -0.23 -2.15
C LEU A 374 -9.56 -1.57 -1.95
N PRO A 375 -8.94 -2.73 -2.30
CA PRO A 375 -9.63 -4.02 -2.28
C PRO A 375 -10.35 -4.29 -0.95
N GLN A 376 -9.69 -4.06 0.18
CA GLN A 376 -10.20 -4.31 1.53
C GLN A 376 -11.40 -3.45 1.95
N ASN A 377 -11.82 -2.46 1.15
CA ASN A 377 -13.05 -1.69 1.42
C ASN A 377 -14.29 -2.59 1.49
N TYR A 378 -14.24 -3.84 1.00
CA TYR A 378 -15.32 -4.82 1.16
C TYR A 378 -15.70 -5.07 2.64
N LEU A 379 -14.75 -4.93 3.58
CA LEU A 379 -15.01 -5.05 5.02
C LEU A 379 -15.90 -3.91 5.54
N MET A 380 -15.88 -2.77 4.85
CA MET A 380 -16.49 -1.52 5.32
C MET A 380 -17.75 -1.13 4.54
N ILE A 381 -18.27 -1.99 3.66
CA ILE A 381 -19.48 -1.69 2.84
C ILE A 381 -20.63 -1.12 3.68
N PRO A 382 -21.07 -1.72 4.81
CA PRO A 382 -22.18 -1.18 5.58
C PRO A 382 -21.90 0.23 6.12
N LEU A 383 -20.67 0.46 6.59
CA LEU A 383 -20.22 1.77 7.09
C LEU A 383 -20.14 2.81 5.97
N ILE A 384 -19.65 2.43 4.79
CA ILE A 384 -19.63 3.30 3.60
C ILE A 384 -21.05 3.67 3.20
N LEU A 385 -21.96 2.70 3.08
CA LEU A 385 -23.37 2.93 2.74
C LEU A 385 -24.09 3.83 3.74
N LYS A 386 -23.73 3.75 5.03
CA LYS A 386 -24.31 4.58 6.08
C LYS A 386 -23.71 6.00 6.08
N ALA A 387 -22.40 6.11 5.94
CA ALA A 387 -21.68 7.40 6.00
C ALA A 387 -21.80 8.22 4.71
N LEU A 388 -21.95 7.56 3.56
CA LEU A 388 -21.99 8.14 2.22
C LEU A 388 -23.14 7.48 1.42
N PRO A 389 -24.41 7.77 1.74
CA PRO A 389 -25.58 7.09 1.15
C PRO A 389 -25.65 7.13 -0.39
N ASN A 390 -25.05 8.16 -1.01
CA ASN A 390 -25.05 8.36 -2.46
C ASN A 390 -23.75 7.89 -3.15
N ALA A 391 -22.77 7.34 -2.42
CA ALA A 391 -21.59 6.76 -3.02
C ALA A 391 -21.95 5.52 -3.85
N ARG A 392 -21.19 5.27 -4.92
CA ARG A 392 -21.33 4.06 -5.72
C ARG A 392 -20.28 3.05 -5.29
N ILE A 393 -20.66 1.78 -5.24
CA ILE A 393 -19.76 0.68 -4.90
C ILE A 393 -19.76 -0.33 -6.03
N VAL A 394 -18.58 -0.65 -6.54
CA VAL A 394 -18.32 -1.66 -7.56
C VAL A 394 -17.48 -2.76 -6.92
N HIS A 395 -18.02 -3.96 -6.87
CA HIS A 395 -17.41 -5.13 -6.27
C HIS A 395 -16.96 -6.10 -7.37
N LEU A 396 -15.67 -6.46 -7.36
CA LEU A 396 -15.13 -7.40 -8.33
C LEU A 396 -15.22 -8.83 -7.85
N VAL A 397 -15.70 -9.68 -8.75
CA VAL A 397 -15.80 -11.12 -8.59
C VAL A 397 -14.84 -11.76 -9.60
N ARG A 398 -14.07 -12.73 -9.12
CA ARG A 398 -13.18 -13.56 -9.93
C ARG A 398 -13.31 -15.00 -9.47
N ASP A 399 -12.96 -15.95 -10.33
CA ASP A 399 -12.83 -17.35 -9.97
C ASP A 399 -11.99 -17.52 -8.67
N PRO A 400 -12.50 -18.24 -7.66
CA PRO A 400 -11.82 -18.43 -6.38
C PRO A 400 -10.39 -18.97 -6.48
N MET A 401 -10.15 -19.94 -7.37
CA MET A 401 -8.84 -20.54 -7.52
C MET A 401 -7.85 -19.56 -8.18
N ASP A 402 -8.28 -18.84 -9.21
CA ASP A 402 -7.45 -17.80 -9.82
C ASP A 402 -7.14 -16.66 -8.83
N ALA A 403 -8.12 -16.20 -8.04
CA ALA A 403 -7.94 -15.13 -7.07
C ALA A 403 -7.00 -15.53 -5.92
N CYS A 404 -7.20 -16.73 -5.36
CA CYS A 404 -6.37 -17.28 -4.30
C CYS A 404 -4.94 -17.55 -4.78
N PHE A 405 -4.78 -18.20 -5.93
CA PHE A 405 -3.46 -18.48 -6.47
C PHE A 405 -2.72 -17.19 -6.83
N ALA A 406 -3.37 -16.23 -7.48
CA ALA A 406 -2.76 -14.95 -7.83
C ALA A 406 -2.31 -14.16 -6.59
N SER A 407 -3.00 -14.30 -5.46
CA SER A 407 -2.58 -13.73 -4.19
C SER A 407 -1.42 -14.49 -3.55
N PHE A 408 -1.45 -15.83 -3.60
CA PHE A 408 -0.39 -16.70 -3.06
C PHE A 408 0.98 -16.43 -3.70
N LYS A 409 0.99 -16.26 -5.03
CA LYS A 409 2.22 -16.01 -5.80
C LYS A 409 2.68 -14.54 -5.81
N GLN A 410 2.07 -13.67 -5.00
CA GLN A 410 2.42 -12.25 -4.90
C GLN A 410 3.03 -11.92 -3.53
N LEU A 411 4.15 -11.22 -3.53
CA LEU A 411 4.73 -10.64 -2.31
C LEU A 411 4.07 -9.27 -2.02
N PHE A 412 3.42 -9.12 -0.86
CA PHE A 412 2.46 -8.04 -0.58
C PHE A 412 2.88 -6.96 0.44
N ALA A 413 4.17 -6.82 0.78
CA ALA A 413 4.62 -5.79 1.74
C ALA A 413 3.72 -5.65 3.00
N ASP A 414 3.30 -6.79 3.57
CA ASP A 414 2.43 -6.91 4.76
C ASP A 414 0.95 -6.52 4.61
N ALA A 415 0.46 -6.27 3.39
CA ALA A 415 -0.95 -5.90 3.18
C ALA A 415 -1.95 -7.06 3.38
N TYR A 416 -1.55 -8.30 3.06
CA TYR A 416 -2.40 -9.49 3.05
C TYR A 416 -1.69 -10.69 3.69
N LEU A 417 -1.72 -10.79 5.02
CA LEU A 417 -0.92 -11.77 5.76
C LEU A 417 -1.32 -13.23 5.54
N HIS A 418 -2.59 -13.48 5.23
CA HIS A 418 -3.15 -14.80 4.94
C HIS A 418 -2.71 -15.39 3.59
N SER A 419 -2.05 -14.60 2.72
CA SER A 419 -1.73 -15.05 1.36
C SER A 419 -0.55 -16.01 1.28
N TYR A 420 0.23 -16.16 2.35
CA TYR A 420 1.50 -16.89 2.32
C TYR A 420 1.38 -18.38 2.69
N GLU A 421 0.16 -18.90 2.85
CA GLU A 421 -0.13 -20.32 3.03
C GLU A 421 -1.44 -20.67 2.29
N GLN A 422 -1.48 -21.83 1.64
CA GLN A 422 -2.58 -22.19 0.72
C GLN A 422 -3.93 -22.31 1.42
N ARG A 423 -3.96 -22.99 2.57
CA ARG A 423 -5.20 -23.24 3.32
C ARG A 423 -5.66 -21.99 4.06
N GLU A 424 -4.74 -21.20 4.62
CA GLU A 424 -5.03 -19.88 5.19
C GLU A 424 -5.68 -18.95 4.15
N MET A 425 -5.10 -18.87 2.94
CA MET A 425 -5.66 -18.09 1.83
C MET A 425 -7.06 -18.57 1.43
N ALA A 426 -7.25 -19.87 1.32
CA ALA A 426 -8.54 -20.47 0.98
C ALA A 426 -9.62 -20.20 2.03
N ARG A 427 -9.31 -20.38 3.32
CA ARG A 427 -10.25 -20.07 4.42
C ARG A 427 -10.59 -18.58 4.48
N HIS A 428 -9.61 -17.71 4.27
CA HIS A 428 -9.87 -16.27 4.15
C HIS A 428 -10.83 -15.98 2.98
N HIS A 429 -10.59 -16.56 1.80
CA HIS A 429 -11.47 -16.38 0.64
C HIS A 429 -12.90 -16.86 0.92
N ALA A 430 -13.06 -17.99 1.61
CA ALA A 430 -14.37 -18.49 2.02
C ALA A 430 -15.10 -17.51 2.95
N ARG A 431 -14.41 -16.94 3.95
CA ARG A 431 -14.97 -15.89 4.83
C ARG A 431 -15.39 -14.66 4.02
N TYR A 432 -14.54 -14.20 3.11
CA TYR A 432 -14.84 -13.11 2.18
C TYR A 432 -16.09 -13.38 1.34
N ARG A 433 -16.21 -14.57 0.74
CA ARG A 433 -17.36 -14.98 -0.07
C ARG A 433 -18.65 -14.98 0.74
N LYS A 434 -18.60 -15.52 1.96
CA LYS A 434 -19.72 -15.54 2.91
C LYS A 434 -20.15 -14.12 3.30
N LEU A 435 -19.18 -13.25 3.62
CA LEU A 435 -19.44 -11.85 3.97
C LEU A 435 -20.11 -11.10 2.81
N MET A 436 -19.59 -11.24 1.59
CA MET A 436 -20.18 -10.60 0.42
C MET A 436 -21.56 -11.15 0.06
N ALA A 437 -21.82 -12.45 0.28
CA ALA A 437 -23.16 -13.01 0.14
C ALA A 437 -24.14 -12.38 1.16
N CYS A 438 -23.70 -12.24 2.42
CA CYS A 438 -24.47 -11.57 3.46
C CYS A 438 -24.80 -10.11 3.10
N TRP A 439 -23.84 -9.36 2.55
CA TRP A 439 -24.07 -7.98 2.09
C TRP A 439 -25.04 -7.88 0.92
N ARG A 440 -25.03 -8.83 -0.02
CA ARG A 440 -25.99 -8.84 -1.14
C ARG A 440 -27.42 -9.05 -0.65
N GLU A 441 -27.60 -9.98 0.28
CA GLU A 441 -28.90 -10.28 0.88
C GLU A 441 -29.44 -9.07 1.66
N ARG A 442 -28.58 -8.42 2.46
CA ARG A 442 -28.98 -7.32 3.35
C ARG A 442 -29.13 -5.98 2.65
N PHE A 443 -28.36 -5.74 1.58
CA PHE A 443 -28.28 -4.44 0.90
C PHE A 443 -28.49 -4.57 -0.62
N PRO A 444 -29.62 -5.13 -1.07
CA PRO A 444 -29.87 -5.37 -2.48
C PRO A 444 -29.81 -4.07 -3.30
N GLY A 445 -29.12 -4.12 -4.46
CA GLY A 445 -28.98 -2.99 -5.37
C GLY A 445 -28.04 -1.86 -4.90
N ARG A 446 -27.41 -1.99 -3.73
CA ARG A 446 -26.51 -0.95 -3.18
C ARG A 446 -25.07 -1.02 -3.73
N PHE A 447 -24.70 -2.10 -4.40
CA PHE A 447 -23.43 -2.27 -5.08
C PHE A 447 -23.59 -3.17 -6.31
N LEU A 448 -22.71 -3.01 -7.30
CA LEU A 448 -22.68 -3.81 -8.52
C LEU A 448 -21.58 -4.88 -8.42
N ASP A 449 -21.94 -6.13 -8.68
CA ASP A 449 -20.96 -7.19 -8.94
C ASP A 449 -20.49 -7.10 -10.39
N ILE A 450 -19.16 -7.06 -10.59
CA ILE A 450 -18.53 -7.16 -11.91
C ILE A 450 -17.68 -8.43 -11.95
N SER A 451 -17.98 -9.29 -12.92
CA SER A 451 -17.20 -10.49 -13.22
C SER A 451 -15.93 -10.12 -14.01
N TYR A 452 -14.76 -10.47 -13.46
CA TYR A 452 -13.49 -10.27 -14.14
C TYR A 452 -13.44 -11.06 -15.45
N GLU A 453 -13.88 -12.32 -15.41
CA GLU A 453 -13.86 -13.23 -16.55
C GLU A 453 -14.74 -12.73 -17.69
N ASP A 454 -15.94 -12.22 -17.39
CA ASP A 454 -16.86 -11.71 -18.42
C ASP A 454 -16.33 -10.40 -19.00
N THR A 455 -15.84 -9.50 -18.16
CA THR A 455 -15.25 -8.23 -18.62
C THR A 455 -14.01 -8.45 -19.48
N ALA A 456 -13.16 -9.42 -19.13
CA ALA A 456 -11.96 -9.72 -19.90
C ALA A 456 -12.24 -10.46 -21.22
N ARG A 457 -13.35 -11.19 -21.31
CA ARG A 457 -13.79 -11.88 -22.54
C ARG A 457 -14.56 -10.96 -23.49
N ASP A 458 -15.42 -10.11 -22.94
CA ASP A 458 -16.30 -9.22 -23.70
C ASP A 458 -16.41 -7.85 -22.99
N LEU A 459 -15.47 -6.97 -23.33
CA LEU A 459 -15.27 -5.71 -22.61
C LEU A 459 -16.45 -4.74 -22.76
N GLU A 460 -16.96 -4.54 -23.97
CA GLU A 460 -17.86 -3.43 -24.24
C GLU A 460 -19.21 -3.53 -23.50
N PRO A 461 -19.94 -4.65 -23.54
CA PRO A 461 -21.21 -4.76 -22.80
C PRO A 461 -21.02 -4.60 -21.29
N ASN A 462 -19.95 -5.16 -20.73
CA ASN A 462 -19.63 -5.07 -19.32
C ASN A 462 -19.22 -3.65 -18.90
N ALA A 463 -18.41 -2.97 -19.72
CA ALA A 463 -18.03 -1.58 -19.50
C ALA A 463 -19.25 -0.65 -19.59
N ARG A 464 -20.14 -0.84 -20.57
CA ARG A 464 -21.37 -0.06 -20.70
C ARG A 464 -22.28 -0.21 -19.48
N ALA A 465 -22.53 -1.43 -19.03
CA ALA A 465 -23.34 -1.70 -17.83
C ALA A 465 -22.72 -1.08 -16.57
N LEU A 466 -21.38 -1.12 -16.45
CA LEU A 466 -20.65 -0.48 -15.37
C LEU A 466 -20.83 1.04 -15.37
N ILE A 467 -20.63 1.72 -16.50
CA ILE A 467 -20.76 3.17 -16.63
C ILE A 467 -22.21 3.61 -16.38
N GLU A 468 -23.19 2.85 -16.87
CA GLU A 468 -24.61 3.08 -16.60
C GLU A 468 -24.94 3.01 -15.10
N PHE A 469 -24.46 1.97 -14.40
CA PHE A 469 -24.64 1.84 -12.95
C PHE A 469 -24.06 3.03 -12.17
N LEU A 470 -22.94 3.58 -12.64
CA LEU A 470 -22.31 4.75 -12.04
C LEU A 470 -23.10 6.06 -12.28
N GLY A 471 -24.09 6.03 -13.18
CA GLY A 471 -24.90 7.18 -13.56
C GLY A 471 -24.15 8.18 -14.42
N LEU A 472 -23.21 7.69 -15.24
CA LEU A 472 -22.37 8.49 -16.12
C LEU A 472 -22.80 8.29 -17.59
N PRO A 473 -22.65 9.32 -18.46
CA PRO A 473 -22.82 9.14 -19.90
C PRO A 473 -21.75 8.17 -20.44
N TRP A 474 -22.04 7.52 -21.56
CA TRP A 474 -21.04 6.67 -22.20
C TRP A 474 -19.96 7.51 -22.91
N GLU A 475 -18.70 7.11 -22.76
CA GLU A 475 -17.55 7.63 -23.49
C GLU A 475 -16.72 6.47 -24.04
N ASP A 476 -16.36 6.49 -25.33
CA ASP A 476 -15.59 5.39 -25.95
C ASP A 476 -14.19 5.22 -25.35
N ALA A 477 -13.67 6.26 -24.70
CA ALA A 477 -12.42 6.21 -23.94
C ALA A 477 -12.42 5.08 -22.89
N CYS A 478 -13.57 4.70 -22.34
CA CYS A 478 -13.72 3.58 -21.40
C CYS A 478 -13.27 2.22 -21.99
N LEU A 479 -13.31 2.05 -23.31
CA LEU A 479 -12.79 0.85 -23.99
C LEU A 479 -11.28 0.94 -24.23
N GLN A 480 -10.75 2.16 -24.30
CA GLN A 480 -9.33 2.46 -24.52
C GLN A 480 -8.56 2.72 -23.23
N PHE A 481 -8.98 2.06 -22.13
CA PHE A 481 -8.40 2.24 -20.80
C PHE A 481 -6.88 1.99 -20.73
N HIS A 482 -6.33 1.22 -21.66
CA HIS A 482 -4.91 0.89 -21.74
C HIS A 482 -4.06 2.05 -22.27
N GLU A 483 -4.68 3.02 -22.97
CA GLU A 483 -4.02 4.21 -23.51
C GLU A 483 -3.76 5.30 -22.45
N GLN A 484 -4.38 5.20 -21.26
CA GLN A 484 -4.11 6.16 -20.18
C GLN A 484 -2.64 6.12 -19.75
N THR A 485 -2.02 7.29 -19.65
CA THR A 485 -0.63 7.47 -19.22
C THR A 485 -0.45 7.66 -17.71
N GLY A 486 -1.55 7.82 -16.97
CA GLY A 486 -1.54 8.03 -15.53
C GLY A 486 -0.78 6.93 -14.76
N ALA A 487 -0.15 7.33 -13.65
CA ALA A 487 0.61 6.42 -12.81
C ALA A 487 -0.28 5.33 -12.20
N VAL A 488 0.23 4.10 -12.10
CA VAL A 488 -0.46 2.96 -11.48
C VAL A 488 0.40 2.37 -10.37
N THR A 489 -0.04 2.47 -9.12
CA THR A 489 0.73 2.07 -7.92
C THR A 489 0.52 0.63 -7.45
N THR A 490 -0.03 -0.22 -8.32
CA THR A 490 -0.49 -1.56 -7.94
C THR A 490 0.49 -2.63 -8.41
N ALA A 491 0.43 -3.82 -7.81
CA ALA A 491 1.16 -5.00 -8.30
C ALA A 491 0.73 -5.46 -9.71
N SER A 492 -0.23 -4.77 -10.35
CA SER A 492 -0.67 -5.01 -11.73
C SER A 492 -0.27 -3.87 -12.68
N ALA A 493 0.59 -2.93 -12.26
CA ALA A 493 0.94 -1.72 -13.03
C ALA A 493 1.36 -1.99 -14.49
N VAL A 494 2.18 -3.02 -14.72
CA VAL A 494 2.62 -3.43 -16.07
C VAL A 494 1.47 -4.02 -16.89
N GLN A 495 0.62 -4.85 -16.28
CA GLN A 495 -0.43 -5.60 -16.97
C GLN A 495 -1.56 -4.73 -17.51
N VAL A 496 -1.89 -3.64 -16.82
CA VAL A 496 -3.05 -2.80 -17.16
C VAL A 496 -2.79 -1.78 -18.26
N ARG A 497 -1.56 -1.73 -18.77
CA ARG A 497 -1.15 -0.94 -19.94
C ARG A 497 -1.32 -1.71 -21.25
N GLU A 498 -1.83 -2.95 -21.18
CA GLU A 498 -2.23 -3.75 -22.34
C GLU A 498 -3.76 -3.79 -22.47
N PRO A 499 -4.30 -4.01 -23.69
CA PRO A 499 -5.72 -4.31 -23.86
C PRO A 499 -6.18 -5.49 -23.00
N ALA A 500 -7.47 -5.51 -22.67
CA ALA A 500 -8.06 -6.56 -21.85
C ALA A 500 -7.79 -7.94 -22.47
N HIS A 501 -7.32 -8.88 -21.65
CA HIS A 501 -6.90 -10.20 -22.12
C HIS A 501 -7.33 -11.31 -21.15
N THR A 502 -7.50 -12.52 -21.68
CA THR A 502 -7.93 -13.69 -20.90
C THR A 502 -6.77 -14.57 -20.41
N ARG A 503 -5.51 -14.16 -20.63
CA ARG A 503 -4.30 -14.95 -20.31
C ARG A 503 -4.21 -15.40 -18.85
N SER A 504 -4.79 -14.64 -17.92
CA SER A 504 -4.78 -14.94 -16.48
C SER A 504 -5.92 -15.85 -16.04
N ILE A 505 -6.93 -16.08 -16.88
CA ILE A 505 -8.10 -16.91 -16.56
C ILE A 505 -7.69 -18.39 -16.63
N GLY A 506 -7.96 -19.13 -15.57
CA GLY A 506 -7.60 -20.54 -15.40
C GLY A 506 -6.10 -20.77 -15.31
N ARG A 507 -5.29 -19.74 -14.99
CA ARG A 507 -3.82 -19.87 -14.89
C ARG A 507 -3.42 -20.87 -13.82
N TRP A 508 -4.20 -20.95 -12.74
CA TRP A 508 -4.00 -21.90 -11.64
C TRP A 508 -3.96 -23.36 -12.11
N ARG A 509 -4.62 -23.71 -13.24
CA ARG A 509 -4.64 -25.09 -13.77
C ARG A 509 -3.27 -25.62 -14.17
N ARG A 510 -2.30 -24.74 -14.45
CA ARG A 510 -0.89 -25.13 -14.66
C ARG A 510 -0.23 -25.70 -13.40
N TYR A 511 -0.87 -25.50 -12.25
CA TYR A 511 -0.41 -25.82 -10.91
C TYR A 511 -1.44 -26.68 -10.13
N GLU A 512 -2.39 -27.30 -10.83
CA GLU A 512 -3.54 -27.99 -10.22
C GLU A 512 -3.12 -29.00 -9.16
N ALA A 513 -2.16 -29.88 -9.47
CA ALA A 513 -1.68 -30.87 -8.53
C ALA A 513 -1.07 -30.25 -7.26
N GLN A 514 -0.30 -29.17 -7.41
CA GLN A 514 0.35 -28.50 -6.30
C GLN A 514 -0.61 -27.64 -5.45
N LEU A 515 -1.73 -27.21 -6.06
CA LEU A 515 -2.78 -26.42 -5.43
C LEU A 515 -3.91 -27.25 -4.81
N ALA A 516 -3.78 -28.58 -4.78
CA ALA A 516 -4.75 -29.46 -4.13
C ALA A 516 -5.09 -29.03 -2.67
N PRO A 517 -4.15 -28.60 -1.80
CA PRO A 517 -4.50 -28.12 -0.46
C PRO A 517 -5.45 -26.91 -0.46
N MET A 518 -5.28 -25.99 -1.42
CA MET A 518 -6.15 -24.83 -1.59
C MET A 518 -7.53 -25.24 -2.11
N GLN A 519 -7.57 -26.12 -3.14
CA GLN A 519 -8.81 -26.64 -3.71
C GLN A 519 -9.65 -27.40 -2.67
N ASP A 520 -9.03 -28.30 -1.92
CA ASP A 520 -9.69 -29.08 -0.86
C ASP A 520 -10.34 -28.16 0.18
N GLU A 521 -9.65 -27.09 0.56
CA GLU A 521 -10.12 -26.18 1.59
C GLU A 521 -11.27 -25.28 1.10
N LEU A 522 -11.22 -24.82 -0.15
CA LEU A 522 -12.34 -24.12 -0.79
C LEU A 522 -13.55 -25.04 -0.95
N ALA A 523 -13.34 -26.30 -1.36
CA ALA A 523 -14.40 -27.29 -1.50
C ALA A 523 -15.08 -27.60 -0.15
N ARG A 524 -14.30 -27.77 0.94
CA ARG A 524 -14.82 -27.92 2.31
C ARG A 524 -15.70 -26.75 2.74
N ALA A 525 -15.40 -25.55 2.25
CA ALA A 525 -16.18 -24.34 2.52
C ALA A 525 -17.34 -24.12 1.54
N ASN A 526 -17.64 -25.07 0.65
CA ASN A 526 -18.64 -24.97 -0.42
C ASN A 526 -18.39 -23.78 -1.37
N VAL A 527 -17.12 -23.43 -1.59
CA VAL A 527 -16.71 -22.44 -2.59
C VAL A 527 -16.21 -23.18 -3.83
N SER A 528 -17.02 -23.18 -4.89
CA SER A 528 -16.66 -23.77 -6.18
C SER A 528 -16.10 -22.72 -7.14
N SER A 529 -15.31 -23.18 -8.11
CA SER A 529 -14.97 -22.38 -9.27
C SER A 529 -16.23 -21.87 -9.98
N ILE A 530 -16.12 -20.67 -10.55
CA ILE A 530 -17.17 -20.10 -11.39
C ILE A 530 -16.97 -20.71 -12.78
N ASN A 531 -18.03 -21.34 -13.33
CA ASN A 531 -17.98 -21.97 -14.65
C ASN A 531 -17.78 -20.94 -15.76
#